data_AF-A0A1X2IPM5-F1
#
_entry.id   AF-A0A1X2IPM5-F1
#
_cell.length_a   1.000
_cell.length_b   1.000
_cell.length_c   1.000
_cell.angle_alpha   90.00
_cell.angle_beta   90.00
_cell.angle_gamma   90.00
#
_symmetry.space_group_name_H-M   'P 1'
#
loop_
_entity.id
_entity.type
_entity.pdbx_description
1 polymer ?
#
loop_
_entity_poly.entity_id
_entity_poly.type
_entity_poly.pdbx_seq_one_letter_code
_entity_poly.pdbx_strand_id
1 'polypeptide(L)'
;MSNTPDNLLTRLKNFAQCNQDLSTSVKHTLLDPFQSNPTQHCPVQQPPILLTENELNFKAKFLSPLALCIVNQNIDSLKHFREWRRRGHSGTAANTNTIKECLIDTSFYAISALKHMEHMSSFKPLDIEKTTSNLICKLVDLGEWKKALEELRKLRQQLAKIANIQLGNETTSHLFSGDMIAPASNMTDNLHKSVDNISTFNDQQSPSAQCVSSNENILTEPPNQQHYARPIQSLSPESPLGGNHPHNISPCELEMIQQYGDLFTLPLDINVSDRSLILLVLAYQMNVIRSWCDINHGVMIKYIGILLDQPGNFIDWCKHLMPYDDVIAKKQLDLLVRHLTFTVNKVATFDNPLHTMAIHTLALKASAHTGKLSSQSLCDRFMRLIITYEKNAQEGNK
;
A
#
# COMPACT_ATOMS: atom_id res chain seq x y z
N MET A 1 13.37 7.57 -41.78
CA MET A 1 14.67 7.71 -41.08
C MET A 1 14.91 6.47 -40.23
N SER A 2 16.15 6.05 -40.00
CA SER A 2 16.46 4.90 -39.16
C SER A 2 16.36 5.23 -37.66
N ASN A 3 15.56 4.45 -36.94
CA ASN A 3 15.44 4.54 -35.48
C ASN A 3 16.58 3.77 -34.80
N THR A 4 17.78 4.33 -34.80
CA THR A 4 18.87 3.80 -33.98
C THR A 4 18.63 4.07 -32.48
N PRO A 5 19.16 3.24 -31.57
CA PRO A 5 19.03 3.43 -30.12
C PRO A 5 19.38 4.84 -29.64
N ASP A 6 20.53 5.37 -30.10
CA ASP A 6 21.06 6.68 -29.69
C ASP A 6 20.17 7.83 -30.19
N ASN A 7 19.51 7.66 -31.34
CA ASN A 7 18.55 8.61 -31.88
C ASN A 7 17.30 8.69 -30.97
N LEU A 8 16.76 7.56 -30.53
CA LEU A 8 15.62 7.54 -29.59
C LEU A 8 15.98 8.19 -28.24
N LEU A 9 17.13 7.85 -27.66
CA LEU A 9 17.61 8.46 -26.41
C LEU A 9 17.81 9.97 -26.56
N THR A 10 18.46 10.41 -27.64
CA THR A 10 18.71 11.84 -27.91
C THR A 10 17.41 12.62 -28.08
N ARG A 11 16.42 12.06 -28.81
CA ARG A 11 15.11 12.67 -29.01
C ARG A 11 14.32 12.79 -27.70
N LEU A 12 14.29 11.73 -26.88
CA LEU A 12 13.60 11.73 -25.57
C LEU A 12 14.21 12.72 -24.57
N LYS A 13 15.52 12.97 -24.66
CA LYS A 13 16.22 13.97 -23.83
C LYS A 13 15.89 15.41 -24.23
N ASN A 14 15.36 15.63 -25.43
CA ASN A 14 14.98 16.94 -25.93
C ASN A 14 13.46 17.15 -25.82
N PHE A 15 13.02 17.91 -24.82
CA PHE A 15 11.60 18.23 -24.62
C PHE A 15 10.91 18.81 -25.87
N ALA A 16 11.62 19.53 -26.76
CA ALA A 16 11.04 20.05 -28.00
C ALA A 16 10.74 18.96 -29.06
N GLN A 17 11.15 17.72 -28.83
CA GLN A 17 10.94 16.55 -29.70
C GLN A 17 10.06 15.47 -29.03
N CYS A 18 9.61 15.69 -27.80
CA CYS A 18 8.74 14.78 -27.06
C CYS A 18 7.28 14.93 -27.52
N ASN A 19 6.86 14.06 -28.43
CA ASN A 19 5.52 14.06 -29.03
C ASN A 19 4.94 12.63 -29.22
N GLN A 20 3.70 12.54 -29.71
CA GLN A 20 3.03 11.25 -29.91
C GLN A 20 3.72 10.36 -30.95
N ASP A 21 4.39 10.94 -31.95
CA ASP A 21 5.15 10.19 -32.95
C ASP A 21 6.38 9.54 -32.33
N LEU A 22 7.09 10.23 -31.43
CA LEU A 22 8.19 9.65 -30.65
C LEU A 22 7.66 8.54 -29.72
N SER A 23 6.51 8.74 -29.10
CA SER A 23 5.87 7.73 -28.25
C SER A 23 5.55 6.45 -29.01
N THR A 24 4.90 6.59 -30.16
CA THR A 24 4.58 5.50 -31.10
C THR A 24 5.85 4.83 -31.64
N SER A 25 6.87 5.62 -32.01
CA SER A 25 8.16 5.15 -32.48
C SER A 25 8.91 4.31 -31.42
N VAL A 26 8.84 4.69 -30.14
CA VAL A 26 9.42 3.91 -29.04
C VAL A 26 8.62 2.62 -28.81
N LYS A 27 7.28 2.67 -28.86
CA LYS A 27 6.41 1.48 -28.73
C LYS A 27 6.76 0.42 -29.78
N HIS A 28 6.78 0.81 -31.06
CA HIS A 28 7.13 -0.07 -32.18
C HIS A 28 8.56 -0.62 -32.10
N THR A 29 9.50 0.11 -31.48
CA THR A 29 10.91 -0.33 -31.39
C THR A 29 11.17 -1.25 -30.19
N LEU A 30 10.55 -0.99 -29.04
CA LEU A 30 10.81 -1.72 -27.78
C LEU A 30 9.79 -2.79 -27.45
N LEU A 31 8.49 -2.49 -27.59
CA LEU A 31 7.41 -3.27 -26.99
C LEU A 31 6.79 -4.24 -28.01
N ASP A 32 6.39 -3.74 -29.16
CA ASP A 32 5.70 -4.51 -30.20
C ASP A 32 6.45 -5.79 -30.64
N PRO A 33 7.81 -5.83 -30.72
CA PRO A 33 8.54 -7.05 -31.06
C PRO A 33 8.35 -8.22 -30.08
N PHE A 34 7.79 -7.98 -28.89
CA PHE A 34 7.51 -8.98 -27.86
C PHE A 34 6.02 -9.09 -27.49
N GLN A 35 5.12 -8.37 -28.18
CA GLN A 35 3.68 -8.50 -28.00
C GLN A 35 3.09 -9.49 -29.01
N SER A 36 2.74 -10.69 -28.53
CA SER A 36 2.01 -11.69 -29.32
C SER A 36 0.59 -11.20 -29.65
N ASN A 37 0.41 -10.53 -30.80
CA ASN A 37 -0.88 -10.01 -31.27
C ASN A 37 -1.92 -11.13 -31.47
N PRO A 38 -3.02 -11.19 -30.69
CA PRO A 38 -4.10 -12.15 -30.91
C PRO A 38 -5.20 -11.62 -31.84
N THR A 39 -5.16 -10.33 -32.20
CA THR A 39 -6.31 -9.56 -32.70
C THR A 39 -6.07 -8.90 -34.06
N GLN A 40 -5.28 -9.53 -34.93
CA GLN A 40 -5.24 -9.21 -36.36
C GLN A 40 -5.71 -10.38 -37.24
N HIS A 41 -6.94 -10.84 -37.02
CA HIS A 41 -7.69 -11.56 -38.05
C HIS A 41 -8.16 -10.60 -39.17
N CYS A 42 -7.20 -10.08 -39.94
CA CYS A 42 -7.44 -9.45 -41.22
C CYS A 42 -7.29 -10.54 -42.31
N PRO A 43 -8.34 -10.92 -43.07
CA PRO A 43 -8.34 -12.15 -43.84
C PRO A 43 -7.48 -12.13 -45.13
N VAL A 44 -6.75 -11.05 -45.42
CA VAL A 44 -5.94 -10.90 -46.64
C VAL A 44 -4.59 -10.23 -46.35
N GLN A 45 -3.71 -10.93 -45.62
CA GLN A 45 -2.25 -10.72 -45.71
C GLN A 45 -1.47 -11.94 -45.21
N GLN A 46 -0.14 -11.89 -45.37
CA GLN A 46 0.78 -13.02 -45.18
C GLN A 46 0.74 -13.58 -43.74
N PRO A 47 1.10 -14.87 -43.54
CA PRO A 47 1.17 -15.46 -42.20
C PRO A 47 2.11 -14.62 -41.31
N PRO A 48 1.76 -14.41 -40.02
CA PRO A 48 2.59 -13.62 -39.13
C PRO A 48 3.98 -14.25 -39.01
N ILE A 49 5.02 -13.43 -39.20
CA ILE A 49 6.40 -13.85 -38.98
C ILE A 49 6.61 -13.98 -37.47
N LEU A 50 6.27 -15.15 -36.94
CA LEU A 50 6.63 -15.57 -35.59
C LEU A 50 8.15 -15.63 -35.53
N LEU A 51 8.74 -14.61 -34.90
CA LEU A 51 10.17 -14.54 -34.62
C LEU A 51 10.57 -15.80 -33.86
N THR A 52 11.64 -16.45 -34.30
CA THR A 52 12.17 -17.61 -33.60
C THR A 52 12.63 -17.22 -32.19
N GLU A 53 12.61 -18.17 -31.26
CA GLU A 53 13.07 -17.96 -29.88
C GLU A 53 14.52 -17.40 -29.83
N ASN A 54 15.36 -17.79 -30.80
CA ASN A 54 16.72 -17.27 -30.97
C ASN A 54 16.73 -15.78 -31.37
N GLU A 55 15.86 -15.36 -32.28
CA GLU A 55 15.73 -13.95 -32.68
C GLU A 55 15.13 -13.08 -31.56
N LEU A 56 14.17 -13.62 -30.80
CA LEU A 56 13.62 -12.95 -29.62
C LEU A 56 14.70 -12.78 -28.54
N ASN A 57 15.46 -13.83 -28.23
CA ASN A 57 16.59 -13.77 -27.30
C ASN A 57 17.69 -12.79 -27.77
N PHE A 58 18.01 -12.76 -29.07
CA PHE A 58 18.97 -11.82 -29.63
C PHE A 58 18.49 -10.36 -29.51
N LYS A 59 17.22 -10.10 -29.87
CA LYS A 59 16.60 -8.78 -29.71
C LYS A 59 16.54 -8.36 -28.24
N ALA A 60 16.18 -9.27 -27.32
CA ALA A 60 16.07 -8.97 -25.90
C ALA A 60 17.41 -8.50 -25.31
N LYS A 61 18.51 -9.19 -25.62
CA LYS A 61 19.88 -8.81 -25.17
C LYS A 61 20.31 -7.41 -25.61
N PHE A 62 19.76 -6.88 -26.71
CA PHE A 62 20.07 -5.54 -27.22
C PHE A 62 19.05 -4.48 -26.80
N LEU A 63 17.76 -4.82 -26.75
CA LEU A 63 16.68 -3.89 -26.44
C LEU A 63 16.43 -3.71 -24.94
N SER A 64 16.75 -4.69 -24.10
CA SER A 64 16.51 -4.58 -22.65
C SER A 64 17.46 -3.59 -21.95
N PRO A 65 18.76 -3.45 -22.30
CA PRO A 65 19.59 -2.35 -21.81
C PRO A 65 19.08 -0.98 -22.29
N LEU A 66 18.65 -0.88 -23.56
CA LEU A 66 18.09 0.35 -24.13
C LEU A 66 16.80 0.78 -23.42
N ALA A 67 15.88 -0.16 -23.16
CA ALA A 67 14.64 0.10 -22.44
C ALA A 67 14.93 0.61 -21.02
N LEU A 68 15.88 -0.02 -20.29
CA LEU A 68 16.28 0.44 -18.96
C LEU A 68 16.94 1.83 -18.99
N CYS A 69 17.78 2.12 -20.00
CA CYS A 69 18.34 3.47 -20.21
C CYS A 69 17.25 4.52 -20.48
N ILE A 70 16.23 4.18 -21.28
CA ILE A 70 15.10 5.07 -21.57
C ILE A 70 14.31 5.40 -20.31
N VAL A 71 13.96 4.41 -19.47
CA VAL A 71 13.20 4.67 -18.23
C VAL A 71 14.01 5.54 -17.26
N ASN A 72 15.30 5.24 -17.07
CA ASN A 72 16.15 6.03 -16.17
C ASN A 72 16.36 7.47 -16.68
N GLN A 73 16.63 7.65 -17.98
CA GLN A 73 16.74 8.99 -18.58
C GLN A 73 15.42 9.76 -18.44
N ASN A 74 14.28 9.11 -18.64
CA ASN A 74 12.98 9.76 -18.49
C ASN A 74 12.67 10.10 -17.03
N ILE A 75 13.06 9.28 -16.05
CA ILE A 75 12.92 9.58 -14.60
C ILE A 75 13.69 10.86 -14.23
N ASP A 76 14.93 11.02 -14.67
CA ASP A 76 15.69 12.26 -14.46
C ASP A 76 15.11 13.44 -15.28
N SER A 77 14.62 13.20 -16.49
CA SER A 77 13.98 14.24 -17.31
C SER A 77 12.70 14.76 -16.64
N LEU A 78 11.84 13.88 -16.09
CA LEU A 78 10.63 14.24 -15.35
C LEU A 78 10.94 15.01 -14.05
N LYS A 79 12.03 14.65 -13.35
CA LYS A 79 12.56 15.39 -12.19
C LYS A 79 12.98 16.82 -12.56
N HIS A 80 13.56 17.04 -13.73
CA HIS A 80 13.94 18.38 -14.22
C HIS A 80 12.80 19.12 -14.94
N PHE A 81 11.77 18.43 -15.40
CA PHE A 81 10.64 19.00 -16.15
C PHE A 81 9.90 20.12 -15.39
N ARG A 82 9.66 19.95 -14.07
CA ARG A 82 9.02 20.97 -13.21
C ARG A 82 9.87 22.25 -13.08
N GLU A 83 11.19 22.15 -13.24
CA GLU A 83 12.12 23.28 -13.23
C GLU A 83 12.17 23.96 -14.61
N TRP A 84 12.32 23.17 -15.67
CA TRP A 84 12.26 23.64 -17.06
C TRP A 84 10.99 24.43 -17.36
N ARG A 85 9.81 23.92 -16.96
CA ARG A 85 8.51 24.60 -17.09
C ARG A 85 8.48 25.96 -16.37
N ARG A 86 9.15 26.11 -15.22
CA ARG A 86 9.21 27.38 -14.47
C ARG A 86 10.17 28.40 -15.08
N ARG A 87 11.16 27.97 -15.87
CA ARG A 87 12.14 28.85 -16.54
C ARG A 87 11.61 29.47 -17.85
N GLY A 88 10.32 29.77 -17.93
CA GLY A 88 9.70 30.40 -19.11
C GLY A 88 9.71 29.58 -20.42
N HIS A 89 10.21 28.34 -20.41
CA HIS A 89 10.16 27.43 -21.57
C HIS A 89 8.76 26.81 -21.78
N SER A 90 7.78 27.21 -20.95
CA SER A 90 6.38 26.85 -21.13
C SER A 90 5.83 27.45 -22.41
N GLY A 91 5.69 26.61 -23.44
CA GLY A 91 4.67 26.82 -24.47
C GLY A 91 3.27 26.69 -23.89
N THR A 92 2.27 26.43 -24.75
CA THR A 92 0.89 26.22 -24.31
C THR A 92 0.77 25.09 -23.27
N ALA A 93 -0.28 25.13 -22.45
CA ALA A 93 -0.58 24.04 -21.51
C ALA A 93 -0.73 22.68 -22.21
N ALA A 94 -1.27 22.68 -23.44
CA ALA A 94 -1.32 21.50 -24.31
C ALA A 94 0.09 20.94 -24.61
N ASN A 95 1.01 21.76 -25.13
CA ASN A 95 2.40 21.33 -25.40
C ASN A 95 3.09 20.79 -24.12
N THR A 96 2.86 21.46 -22.99
CA THR A 96 3.37 21.02 -21.68
C THR A 96 2.85 19.62 -21.31
N ASN A 97 1.57 19.34 -21.54
CA ASN A 97 0.99 18.01 -21.31
C ASN A 97 1.52 16.96 -22.30
N THR A 98 1.61 17.28 -23.60
CA THR A 98 2.15 16.36 -24.61
C THR A 98 3.58 15.90 -24.32
N ILE A 99 4.45 16.81 -23.87
CA ILE A 99 5.84 16.47 -23.47
C ILE A 99 5.84 15.52 -22.26
N LYS A 100 5.03 15.83 -21.26
CA LYS A 100 4.86 15.03 -20.04
C LYS A 100 4.31 13.63 -20.34
N GLU A 101 3.27 13.55 -21.16
CA GLU A 101 2.63 12.31 -21.62
C GLU A 101 3.62 11.44 -22.42
N CYS A 102 4.35 12.03 -23.38
CA CYS A 102 5.39 11.33 -24.13
C CYS A 102 6.45 10.70 -23.23
N LEU A 103 6.97 11.44 -22.24
CA LEU A 103 7.97 10.92 -21.30
C LEU A 103 7.41 9.81 -20.40
N ILE A 104 6.16 9.93 -19.97
CA ILE A 104 5.49 8.93 -19.13
C ILE A 104 5.23 7.65 -19.94
N ASP A 105 4.60 7.75 -21.11
CA ASP A 105 4.17 6.61 -21.89
C ASP A 105 5.34 5.84 -22.49
N THR A 106 6.39 6.53 -22.95
CA THR A 106 7.63 5.86 -23.38
C THR A 106 8.34 5.12 -22.25
N SER A 107 8.23 5.62 -21.02
CA SER A 107 8.73 4.90 -19.84
C SER A 107 7.90 3.65 -19.54
N PHE A 108 6.57 3.71 -19.65
CA PHE A 108 5.73 2.53 -19.44
C PHE A 108 5.82 1.51 -20.58
N TYR A 109 5.97 1.93 -21.84
CA TYR A 109 6.27 1.01 -22.94
C TYR A 109 7.61 0.29 -22.72
N ALA A 110 8.63 1.01 -22.24
CA ALA A 110 9.91 0.41 -21.88
C ALA A 110 9.80 -0.55 -20.68
N ILE A 111 9.05 -0.21 -19.62
CA ILE A 111 8.78 -1.12 -18.49
C ILE A 111 8.01 -2.37 -18.94
N SER A 112 7.00 -2.23 -19.81
CA SER A 112 6.28 -3.38 -20.37
C SER A 112 7.21 -4.27 -21.20
N ALA A 113 8.06 -3.67 -22.03
CA ALA A 113 9.05 -4.40 -22.81
C ALA A 113 10.05 -5.14 -21.90
N LEU A 114 10.55 -4.50 -20.84
CA LEU A 114 11.43 -5.11 -19.83
C LEU A 114 10.80 -6.36 -19.20
N LYS A 115 9.49 -6.33 -18.89
CA LYS A 115 8.76 -7.50 -18.34
C LYS A 115 8.63 -8.63 -19.35
N HIS A 116 8.37 -8.34 -20.63
CA HIS A 116 8.42 -9.37 -21.68
C HIS A 116 9.83 -9.95 -21.88
N MET A 117 10.88 -9.12 -21.72
CA MET A 117 12.28 -9.50 -21.87
C MET A 117 12.93 -10.09 -20.60
N GLU A 118 12.21 -10.18 -19.48
CA GLU A 118 12.76 -10.49 -18.14
C GLU A 118 13.56 -11.80 -18.13
N HIS A 119 12.93 -12.90 -18.57
CA HIS A 119 13.53 -14.24 -18.67
C HIS A 119 14.65 -14.37 -19.73
N MET A 120 14.79 -13.38 -20.62
CA MET A 120 15.82 -13.33 -21.67
C MET A 120 16.97 -12.35 -21.34
N SER A 121 16.92 -11.71 -20.17
CA SER A 121 17.81 -10.60 -19.79
C SER A 121 18.58 -10.86 -18.50
N SER A 122 19.76 -10.25 -18.36
CA SER A 122 20.61 -10.37 -17.17
C SER A 122 20.25 -9.34 -16.08
N PHE A 123 18.95 -9.14 -15.80
CA PHE A 123 18.51 -8.26 -14.72
C PHE A 123 18.68 -8.93 -13.35
N LYS A 124 18.86 -8.14 -12.29
CA LYS A 124 18.83 -8.67 -10.93
C LYS A 124 17.36 -8.76 -10.47
N PRO A 125 17.04 -9.66 -9.52
CA PRO A 125 15.73 -9.68 -8.89
C PRO A 125 15.31 -8.28 -8.43
N LEU A 126 14.04 -7.93 -8.68
CA LEU A 126 13.41 -6.65 -8.36
C LEU A 126 13.93 -5.41 -9.12
N ASP A 127 14.88 -5.50 -10.07
CA ASP A 127 15.35 -4.31 -10.80
C ASP A 127 14.22 -3.63 -11.60
N ILE A 128 13.29 -4.40 -12.17
CA ILE A 128 12.13 -3.88 -12.93
C ILE A 128 11.12 -3.22 -11.99
N GLU A 129 10.79 -3.84 -10.86
CA GLU A 129 9.80 -3.35 -9.89
C GLU A 129 10.32 -2.11 -9.16
N LYS A 130 11.62 -2.08 -8.82
CA LYS A 130 12.33 -0.91 -8.30
C LYS A 130 12.33 0.24 -9.29
N THR A 131 12.61 -0.04 -10.57
CA THR A 131 12.55 0.97 -11.65
C THR A 131 11.13 1.50 -11.84
N THR A 132 10.12 0.62 -11.76
CA THR A 132 8.69 0.96 -11.80
C THR A 132 8.31 1.85 -10.60
N SER A 133 8.73 1.50 -9.38
CA SER A 133 8.49 2.29 -8.15
C SER A 133 9.15 3.68 -8.22
N ASN A 134 10.35 3.79 -8.79
CA ASN A 134 11.02 5.06 -9.03
C ASN A 134 10.25 5.96 -10.02
N LEU A 135 9.70 5.39 -11.10
CA LEU A 135 8.85 6.11 -12.06
C LEU A 135 7.53 6.56 -11.42
N ILE A 136 6.85 5.67 -10.68
CA ILE A 136 5.64 6.01 -9.92
C ILE A 136 5.91 7.17 -8.96
N CYS A 137 7.05 7.15 -8.25
CA CYS A 137 7.46 8.26 -7.39
C CYS A 137 7.57 9.60 -8.16
N LYS A 138 8.00 9.59 -9.44
CA LYS A 138 7.96 10.79 -10.30
C LYS A 138 6.54 11.19 -10.71
N LEU A 139 5.61 10.24 -10.91
CA LEU A 139 4.20 10.57 -11.15
C LEU A 139 3.57 11.29 -9.95
N VAL A 140 3.83 10.80 -8.74
CA VAL A 140 3.41 11.45 -7.48
C VAL A 140 4.04 12.85 -7.37
N ASP A 141 5.34 12.98 -7.64
CA ASP A 141 6.03 14.29 -7.66
C ASP A 141 5.49 15.27 -8.73
N LEU A 142 4.78 14.78 -9.76
CA LEU A 142 4.16 15.62 -10.79
C LEU A 142 2.68 15.92 -10.54
N GLY A 143 2.06 15.29 -9.53
CA GLY A 143 0.63 15.41 -9.27
C GLY A 143 -0.25 14.51 -10.14
N GLU A 144 0.34 13.56 -10.87
CA GLU A 144 -0.37 12.60 -11.74
C GLU A 144 -0.96 11.43 -10.92
N TRP A 145 -1.62 11.75 -9.79
CA TRP A 145 -2.03 10.80 -8.75
C TRP A 145 -2.89 9.66 -9.28
N LYS A 146 -3.81 9.92 -10.23
CA LYS A 146 -4.66 8.86 -10.81
C LYS A 146 -3.82 7.82 -11.56
N LYS A 147 -2.86 8.26 -12.39
CA LYS A 147 -1.95 7.37 -13.12
C LYS A 147 -0.96 6.69 -12.17
N ALA A 148 -0.53 7.37 -11.10
CA ALA A 148 0.28 6.76 -10.04
C ALA A 148 -0.46 5.62 -9.34
N LEU A 149 -1.72 5.81 -8.92
CA LEU A 149 -2.51 4.79 -8.22
C LEU A 149 -2.84 3.58 -9.10
N GLU A 150 -3.15 3.78 -10.39
CA GLU A 150 -3.37 2.68 -11.34
C GLU A 150 -2.12 1.81 -11.54
N GLU A 151 -0.93 2.42 -11.60
CA GLU A 151 0.34 1.69 -11.70
C GLU A 151 0.77 1.10 -10.34
N LEU A 152 0.39 1.72 -9.22
CA LEU A 152 0.53 1.14 -7.89
C LEU A 152 -0.31 -0.13 -7.74
N ARG A 153 -1.55 -0.20 -8.26
CA ARG A 153 -2.36 -1.44 -8.23
C ARG A 153 -1.67 -2.59 -8.98
N LYS A 154 -1.08 -2.31 -10.14
CA LYS A 154 -0.29 -3.30 -10.90
C LYS A 154 0.96 -3.73 -10.13
N LEU A 155 1.65 -2.78 -9.49
CA LEU A 155 2.82 -3.09 -8.65
C LEU A 155 2.43 -3.92 -7.40
N ARG A 156 1.29 -3.65 -6.75
CA ARG A 156 0.74 -4.46 -5.64
C ARG A 156 0.60 -5.93 -6.03
N GLN A 157 -0.01 -6.18 -7.20
CA GLN A 157 -0.19 -7.53 -7.75
C GLN A 157 1.15 -8.22 -8.06
N GLN A 158 2.12 -7.49 -8.61
CA GLN A 158 3.47 -8.05 -8.85
C GLN A 158 4.21 -8.36 -7.55
N LEU A 159 4.23 -7.44 -6.58
CA LEU A 159 4.90 -7.64 -5.29
C LEU A 159 4.28 -8.80 -4.52
N ALA A 160 2.94 -8.93 -4.54
CA ALA A 160 2.24 -10.08 -3.98
C ALA A 160 2.66 -11.40 -4.65
N LYS A 161 2.70 -11.44 -6.00
CA LYS A 161 3.16 -12.62 -6.75
C LYS A 161 4.61 -13.00 -6.41
N ILE A 162 5.52 -12.02 -6.32
CA ILE A 162 6.94 -12.24 -6.01
C ILE A 162 7.12 -12.72 -4.56
N ALA A 163 6.30 -12.20 -3.64
CA ALA A 163 6.26 -12.61 -2.23
C ALA A 163 5.48 -13.91 -1.98
N ASN A 164 4.84 -14.49 -3.00
CA ASN A 164 3.88 -15.60 -2.89
C ASN A 164 2.66 -15.32 -1.96
N ILE A 165 2.32 -14.04 -1.77
CA ILE A 165 1.18 -13.59 -0.95
C ILE A 165 -0.10 -13.66 -1.78
N GLN A 166 -1.14 -14.30 -1.23
CA GLN A 166 -2.48 -14.24 -1.80
C GLN A 166 -3.16 -12.90 -1.45
N LEU A 167 -3.65 -12.18 -2.46
CA LEU A 167 -4.49 -10.99 -2.26
C LEU A 167 -5.95 -11.43 -2.14
N GLY A 168 -6.60 -11.09 -1.03
CA GLY A 168 -8.04 -11.26 -0.88
C GLY A 168 -8.83 -10.28 -1.76
N ASN A 169 -9.97 -10.71 -2.29
CA ASN A 169 -10.76 -9.93 -3.26
C ASN A 169 -11.59 -8.79 -2.63
N GLU A 170 -11.79 -8.78 -1.30
CA GLU A 170 -12.95 -8.11 -0.67
C GLU A 170 -12.59 -7.13 0.48
N THR A 171 -11.41 -6.51 0.47
CA THR A 171 -10.94 -5.69 1.62
C THR A 171 -11.68 -4.36 1.81
N THR A 172 -12.24 -3.75 0.76
CA THR A 172 -12.86 -2.41 0.85
C THR A 172 -14.33 -2.41 1.28
N SER A 173 -15.05 -3.53 1.10
CA SER A 173 -16.48 -3.66 1.43
C SER A 173 -16.78 -3.56 2.93
N HIS A 174 -15.82 -3.92 3.79
CA HIS A 174 -15.98 -3.94 5.25
C HIS A 174 -15.52 -2.64 5.94
N LEU A 175 -15.03 -1.64 5.20
CA LEU A 175 -14.61 -0.36 5.81
C LEU A 175 -15.78 0.49 6.34
N PHE A 176 -17.02 0.18 5.92
CA PHE A 176 -18.25 0.87 6.33
C PHE A 176 -19.36 -0.07 6.82
N SER A 177 -19.19 -1.39 6.67
CA SER A 177 -20.03 -2.41 7.31
C SER A 177 -19.45 -2.71 8.68
N GLY A 178 -20.20 -2.51 9.77
CA GLY A 178 -19.69 -2.52 11.15
C GLY A 178 -19.20 -3.86 11.71
N ASP A 179 -18.91 -4.84 10.87
CA ASP A 179 -18.45 -6.18 11.25
C ASP A 179 -16.97 -6.14 11.66
N MET A 180 -16.73 -6.28 12.97
CA MET A 180 -15.40 -6.45 13.53
C MET A 180 -14.73 -7.70 12.94
N ILE A 181 -13.70 -7.52 12.10
CA ILE A 181 -12.89 -8.62 11.59
C ILE A 181 -12.13 -9.25 12.77
N ALA A 182 -12.59 -10.42 13.21
CA ALA A 182 -11.85 -11.25 14.14
C ALA A 182 -10.50 -11.67 13.51
N PRO A 183 -9.37 -11.63 14.24
CA PRO A 183 -8.09 -12.03 13.70
C PRO A 183 -8.11 -13.52 13.32
N ALA A 184 -7.65 -13.85 12.11
CA ALA A 184 -7.75 -15.20 11.55
C ALA A 184 -6.91 -16.22 12.35
N SER A 185 -7.56 -17.00 13.22
CA SER A 185 -6.94 -17.98 14.10
C SER A 185 -6.71 -19.33 13.39
N ASN A 186 -5.65 -19.40 12.59
CA ASN A 186 -5.12 -20.65 12.00
C ASN A 186 -3.68 -20.87 12.53
N MET A 187 -3.28 -22.00 13.12
CA MET A 187 -4.02 -23.19 13.57
C MET A 187 -3.37 -23.74 14.85
N THR A 188 -4.16 -24.21 15.80
CA THR A 188 -3.71 -25.15 16.85
C THR A 188 -4.78 -26.21 17.11
N ASP A 189 -4.98 -27.12 16.17
CA ASP A 189 -5.72 -28.36 16.42
C ASP A 189 -5.34 -29.43 15.40
N ASN A 190 -4.50 -30.39 15.80
CA ASN A 190 -4.23 -31.62 15.04
C ASN A 190 -3.50 -32.68 15.88
N LEU A 191 -4.05 -33.04 17.06
CA LEU A 191 -3.50 -34.14 17.85
C LEU A 191 -4.51 -34.88 18.72
N HIS A 192 -5.40 -35.68 18.12
CA HIS A 192 -5.87 -36.95 18.70
C HIS A 192 -6.76 -37.78 17.75
N LYS A 193 -6.24 -38.92 17.26
CA LYS A 193 -6.77 -40.25 17.61
C LYS A 193 -5.93 -41.40 17.04
N SER A 194 -6.08 -42.55 17.68
CA SER A 194 -5.50 -43.87 17.40
C SER A 194 -3.98 -44.05 17.57
N VAL A 195 -3.48 -45.20 18.05
CA VAL A 195 -3.92 -46.12 19.15
C VAL A 195 -2.80 -47.16 19.36
N ASP A 196 -2.72 -47.74 20.56
CA ASP A 196 -1.90 -48.89 20.97
C ASP A 196 -0.39 -48.92 20.65
N ASN A 197 0.42 -48.85 21.71
CA ASN A 197 1.21 -50.02 22.11
C ASN A 197 1.57 -50.01 23.61
N ILE A 198 1.82 -51.19 24.17
CA ILE A 198 1.94 -51.42 25.62
C ILE A 198 3.38 -51.82 25.97
N SER A 199 4.01 -51.12 26.91
CA SER A 199 5.04 -51.72 27.78
C SER A 199 5.20 -50.96 29.11
N THR A 200 4.86 -51.66 30.19
CA THR A 200 5.30 -51.47 31.58
C THR A 200 6.73 -50.94 31.76
N PHE A 201 6.95 -50.08 32.76
CA PHE A 201 7.84 -50.39 33.90
C PHE A 201 7.46 -49.56 35.15
N ASN A 202 8.19 -49.73 36.26
CA ASN A 202 7.61 -49.72 37.61
C ASN A 202 8.16 -48.65 38.58
N ASP A 203 7.38 -48.43 39.65
CA ASP A 203 7.80 -48.21 41.05
C ASP A 203 8.08 -46.82 41.69
N GLN A 204 7.48 -46.71 42.89
CA GLN A 204 7.97 -46.12 44.16
C GLN A 204 7.79 -44.63 44.57
N GLN A 205 6.88 -44.50 45.56
CA GLN A 205 7.03 -43.84 46.88
C GLN A 205 6.56 -42.39 47.14
N SER A 206 5.53 -42.33 48.00
CA SER A 206 5.01 -41.24 48.85
C SER A 206 5.89 -41.05 50.12
N PRO A 207 5.51 -40.32 51.21
CA PRO A 207 4.33 -39.48 51.51
C PRO A 207 4.78 -38.10 52.13
N SER A 208 4.11 -37.34 53.02
CA SER A 208 2.76 -37.26 53.66
C SER A 208 2.57 -35.85 54.25
N ALA A 209 1.39 -35.22 54.10
CA ALA A 209 0.87 -34.22 55.06
C ALA A 209 -0.67 -34.04 54.90
N GLN A 210 -1.38 -33.81 56.00
CA GLN A 210 -2.84 -33.63 56.06
C GLN A 210 -3.21 -32.47 57.00
N CYS A 211 -4.33 -31.79 56.72
CA CYS A 211 -5.42 -31.40 57.66
C CYS A 211 -6.49 -30.62 56.85
N VAL A 212 -7.80 -30.91 56.89
CA VAL A 212 -8.76 -30.94 58.03
C VAL A 212 -9.10 -29.51 58.50
N SER A 213 -10.36 -29.03 58.45
CA SER A 213 -11.62 -29.63 57.94
C SER A 213 -12.76 -28.59 57.82
N SER A 214 -13.89 -29.02 57.25
CA SER A 214 -15.30 -28.71 57.66
C SER A 214 -15.84 -27.26 57.59
N ASN A 215 -17.13 -26.93 57.43
CA ASN A 215 -18.44 -27.53 57.04
C ASN A 215 -19.45 -26.31 57.11
N GLU A 216 -20.72 -26.26 56.67
CA GLU A 216 -21.66 -27.13 55.94
C GLU A 216 -22.88 -26.29 55.47
N ASN A 217 -23.47 -26.63 54.31
CA ASN A 217 -24.93 -26.56 53.98
C ASN A 217 -25.63 -25.16 54.10
N ILE A 218 -26.92 -24.92 53.75
CA ILE A 218 -28.08 -25.76 53.39
C ILE A 218 -28.76 -25.25 52.09
N LEU A 219 -29.36 -26.19 51.34
CA LEU A 219 -30.12 -26.02 50.09
C LEU A 219 -31.64 -25.96 50.36
N THR A 220 -32.44 -25.16 49.61
CA THR A 220 -33.81 -25.51 49.14
C THR A 220 -34.40 -24.49 48.15
N GLU A 221 -35.46 -24.89 47.43
CA GLU A 221 -36.00 -24.19 46.24
C GLU A 221 -37.58 -24.16 46.24
N PRO A 222 -38.35 -24.12 45.12
CA PRO A 222 -39.43 -23.15 44.84
C PRO A 222 -40.86 -23.75 45.09
N PRO A 223 -42.00 -23.35 44.44
CA PRO A 223 -42.31 -22.24 43.50
C PRO A 223 -43.66 -21.50 43.76
N ASN A 224 -43.98 -20.44 42.98
CA ASN A 224 -45.00 -20.50 41.89
C ASN A 224 -45.04 -19.21 41.02
N GLN A 225 -45.81 -19.25 39.93
CA GLN A 225 -45.90 -18.27 38.84
C GLN A 225 -46.94 -17.16 39.09
N GLN A 226 -46.72 -15.95 38.53
CA GLN A 226 -47.59 -15.38 37.46
C GLN A 226 -47.07 -14.02 36.91
N HIS A 227 -47.67 -13.55 35.81
CA HIS A 227 -47.21 -12.45 34.97
C HIS A 227 -47.43 -11.04 35.58
N TYR A 228 -46.53 -10.10 35.30
CA TYR A 228 -46.73 -9.10 34.22
C TYR A 228 -45.40 -8.37 33.89
N ALA A 229 -45.28 -7.84 32.66
CA ALA A 229 -44.00 -7.43 32.10
C ALA A 229 -43.75 -5.91 32.08
N ARG A 230 -42.59 -5.47 32.60
CA ARG A 230 -41.75 -4.38 32.05
C ARG A 230 -40.40 -4.30 32.78
N PRO A 231 -39.32 -4.89 32.23
CA PRO A 231 -37.97 -4.63 32.74
C PRO A 231 -37.55 -3.19 32.44
N ILE A 232 -36.97 -2.53 33.45
CA ILE A 232 -36.19 -1.32 33.28
C ILE A 232 -34.97 -1.68 32.40
N GLN A 233 -34.74 -0.97 31.29
CA GLN A 233 -33.51 -1.16 30.53
C GLN A 233 -32.34 -0.61 31.34
N SER A 234 -31.43 -1.50 31.72
CA SER A 234 -30.18 -1.18 32.40
C SER A 234 -29.26 -0.37 31.48
N LEU A 235 -28.59 0.64 32.04
CA LEU A 235 -27.44 1.29 31.42
C LEU A 235 -26.31 0.26 31.25
N SER A 236 -26.17 -0.27 30.04
CA SER A 236 -24.93 -0.95 29.61
C SER A 236 -23.84 0.11 29.37
N PRO A 237 -22.57 -0.15 29.72
CA PRO A 237 -21.51 0.83 29.53
C PRO A 237 -21.17 0.99 28.04
N GLU A 238 -21.33 2.20 27.51
CA GLU A 238 -20.77 2.57 26.20
C GLU A 238 -19.24 2.55 26.27
N SER A 239 -18.60 1.74 25.41
CA SER A 239 -17.14 1.67 25.32
C SER A 239 -16.62 2.77 24.37
N PRO A 240 -15.85 3.76 24.85
CA PRO A 240 -15.68 5.05 24.16
C PRO A 240 -14.68 5.04 22.98
N LEU A 241 -14.54 3.93 22.27
CA LEU A 241 -13.64 3.77 21.11
C LEU A 241 -14.24 2.98 19.92
N GLY A 242 -15.55 2.73 19.91
CA GLY A 242 -16.21 2.02 18.81
C GLY A 242 -16.60 2.91 17.62
N GLY A 243 -16.02 2.65 16.43
CA GLY A 243 -16.70 2.86 15.14
C GLY A 243 -17.12 4.28 14.75
N ASN A 244 -16.19 5.25 14.72
CA ASN A 244 -16.47 6.59 14.18
C ASN A 244 -16.68 6.57 12.66
N HIS A 245 -17.93 6.36 12.22
CA HIS A 245 -18.31 6.49 10.81
C HIS A 245 -18.25 7.96 10.34
N PRO A 246 -17.72 8.24 9.14
CA PRO A 246 -17.83 9.55 8.53
C PRO A 246 -19.27 9.75 8.01
N HIS A 247 -20.16 10.28 8.84
CA HIS A 247 -21.44 10.78 8.35
C HIS A 247 -21.15 11.90 7.32
N ASN A 248 -21.74 11.76 6.13
CA ASN A 248 -21.44 12.53 4.89
C ASN A 248 -20.11 12.14 4.19
N ILE A 249 -20.00 10.90 3.73
CA ILE A 249 -19.12 10.55 2.58
C ILE A 249 -19.86 10.91 1.29
N SER A 250 -19.24 11.69 0.40
CA SER A 250 -19.83 11.94 -0.93
C SER A 250 -19.65 10.72 -1.86
N PRO A 251 -20.51 10.53 -2.88
CA PRO A 251 -20.41 9.36 -3.77
C PRO A 251 -19.04 9.21 -4.45
N CYS A 252 -18.39 10.33 -4.81
CA CYS A 252 -17.05 10.36 -5.40
C CYS A 252 -15.95 9.92 -4.40
N GLU A 253 -16.06 10.31 -3.12
CA GLU A 253 -15.14 9.84 -2.08
C GLU A 253 -15.32 8.34 -1.81
N LEU A 254 -16.56 7.84 -1.82
CA LEU A 254 -16.86 6.42 -1.67
C LEU A 254 -16.30 5.60 -2.84
N GLU A 255 -16.51 6.04 -4.09
CA GLU A 255 -15.95 5.41 -5.30
C GLU A 255 -14.42 5.33 -5.21
N MET A 256 -13.75 6.43 -4.82
CA MET A 256 -12.30 6.47 -4.64
C MET A 256 -11.80 5.52 -3.54
N ILE A 257 -12.54 5.36 -2.43
CA ILE A 257 -12.19 4.41 -1.36
C ILE A 257 -12.41 2.97 -1.82
N GLN A 258 -13.49 2.68 -2.54
CA GLN A 258 -13.75 1.35 -3.12
C GLN A 258 -12.69 0.97 -4.17
N GLN A 259 -12.27 1.91 -5.02
CA GLN A 259 -11.34 1.70 -6.12
C GLN A 259 -9.86 1.58 -5.72
N TYR A 260 -9.45 2.19 -4.60
CA TYR A 260 -8.04 2.31 -4.20
C TYR A 260 -7.75 2.02 -2.71
N GLY A 261 -8.77 1.76 -1.88
CA GLY A 261 -8.57 1.50 -0.45
C GLY A 261 -7.80 0.21 -0.16
N ASP A 262 -7.83 -0.75 -1.09
CA ASP A 262 -7.03 -1.98 -1.03
C ASP A 262 -5.52 -1.69 -1.08
N LEU A 263 -5.10 -0.59 -1.72
CA LEU A 263 -3.69 -0.28 -1.94
C LEU A 263 -2.93 0.00 -0.64
N PHE A 264 -3.62 0.37 0.44
CA PHE A 264 -2.98 0.70 1.72
C PHE A 264 -2.41 -0.54 2.42
N THR A 265 -2.87 -1.74 2.10
CA THR A 265 -2.39 -2.99 2.68
C THR A 265 -1.72 -3.90 1.66
N LEU A 266 -0.68 -4.57 2.10
CA LEU A 266 -0.23 -5.84 1.54
C LEU A 266 -0.24 -6.85 2.70
N PRO A 267 -0.95 -7.98 2.63
CA PRO A 267 -1.03 -8.93 3.75
C PRO A 267 0.37 -9.34 4.21
N LEU A 268 0.61 -9.31 5.52
CA LEU A 268 1.93 -9.60 6.07
C LEU A 268 2.13 -11.13 6.14
N ASP A 269 3.07 -11.64 5.36
CA ASP A 269 3.57 -13.01 5.50
C ASP A 269 4.94 -12.98 6.20
N ILE A 270 5.02 -13.64 7.35
CA ILE A 270 6.23 -13.74 8.19
C ILE A 270 7.42 -14.42 7.48
N ASN A 271 7.16 -15.20 6.42
CA ASN A 271 8.19 -15.86 5.64
C ASN A 271 8.95 -14.89 4.70
N VAL A 272 8.37 -13.72 4.40
CA VAL A 272 8.97 -12.69 3.54
C VAL A 272 10.12 -12.00 4.28
N SER A 273 11.33 -12.52 4.10
CA SER A 273 12.54 -12.09 4.82
C SER A 273 13.56 -11.32 3.94
N ASP A 274 13.33 -11.20 2.63
CA ASP A 274 14.16 -10.34 1.78
C ASP A 274 13.91 -8.85 2.09
N ARG A 275 14.90 -8.24 2.75
CA ARG A 275 14.99 -6.80 3.01
C ARG A 275 14.78 -5.95 1.76
N SER A 276 15.16 -6.41 0.57
CA SER A 276 14.99 -5.67 -0.69
C SER A 276 13.50 -5.58 -1.08
N LEU A 277 12.80 -6.71 -1.04
CA LEU A 277 11.35 -6.80 -1.23
C LEU A 277 10.57 -6.02 -0.15
N ILE A 278 10.92 -6.16 1.13
CA ILE A 278 10.30 -5.40 2.24
C ILE A 278 10.42 -3.88 2.00
N LEU A 279 11.62 -3.40 1.65
CA LEU A 279 11.84 -1.97 1.35
C LEU A 279 11.06 -1.50 0.12
N LEU A 280 10.80 -2.39 -0.84
CA LEU A 280 10.03 -2.09 -2.04
C LEU A 280 8.52 -2.04 -1.78
N VAL A 281 8.00 -2.90 -0.88
CA VAL A 281 6.63 -2.81 -0.34
C VAL A 281 6.44 -1.49 0.43
N LEU A 282 7.39 -1.11 1.27
CA LEU A 282 7.35 0.18 1.98
C LEU A 282 7.40 1.38 1.02
N ALA A 283 8.23 1.34 -0.03
CA ALA A 283 8.26 2.38 -1.06
C ALA A 283 6.92 2.46 -1.84
N TYR A 284 6.32 1.32 -2.15
CA TYR A 284 4.99 1.21 -2.74
C TYR A 284 3.92 1.85 -1.83
N GLN A 285 3.80 1.42 -0.56
CA GLN A 285 2.82 1.96 0.38
C GLN A 285 3.02 3.46 0.67
N MET A 286 4.27 3.92 0.80
CA MET A 286 4.55 5.36 0.95
C MET A 286 4.09 6.16 -0.27
N ASN A 287 4.24 5.64 -1.49
CA ASN A 287 3.73 6.29 -2.69
C ASN A 287 2.18 6.26 -2.77
N VAL A 288 1.50 5.23 -2.26
CA VAL A 288 0.03 5.22 -2.09
C VAL A 288 -0.40 6.34 -1.13
N ILE A 289 0.19 6.39 0.06
CA ILE A 289 -0.10 7.40 1.10
C ILE A 289 0.14 8.82 0.56
N ARG A 290 1.28 9.06 -0.10
CA ARG A 290 1.60 10.35 -0.71
C ARG A 290 0.64 10.74 -1.82
N SER A 291 0.24 9.80 -2.67
CA SER A 291 -0.76 10.06 -3.71
C SER A 291 -2.07 10.51 -3.09
N TRP A 292 -2.57 9.76 -2.10
CA TRP A 292 -3.82 9.99 -1.38
C TRP A 292 -3.87 11.34 -0.68
N CYS A 293 -2.76 11.73 -0.04
CA CYS A 293 -2.55 13.02 0.61
C CYS A 293 -2.66 14.25 -0.31
N ASP A 294 -2.56 14.10 -1.64
CA ASP A 294 -2.70 15.19 -2.61
C ASP A 294 -3.96 15.09 -3.49
N ILE A 295 -4.77 14.01 -3.39
CA ILE A 295 -6.05 13.88 -4.13
C ILE A 295 -7.03 14.96 -3.68
N ASN A 296 -7.72 15.59 -4.64
CA ASN A 296 -8.74 16.62 -4.39
C ASN A 296 -8.24 17.71 -3.43
N HIS A 297 -7.02 18.21 -3.66
CA HIS A 297 -6.32 19.20 -2.82
C HIS A 297 -6.06 18.77 -1.36
N GLY A 298 -6.16 17.46 -1.06
CA GLY A 298 -5.92 16.87 0.25
C GLY A 298 -7.18 16.39 0.96
N VAL A 299 -8.39 16.60 0.40
CA VAL A 299 -9.68 16.22 1.02
C VAL A 299 -9.69 14.74 1.46
N MET A 300 -9.08 13.83 0.69
CA MET A 300 -9.10 12.40 0.99
C MET A 300 -8.33 12.00 2.26
N ILE A 301 -7.43 12.86 2.79
CA ILE A 301 -6.61 12.48 3.96
C ILE A 301 -7.46 12.16 5.21
N LYS A 302 -8.70 12.68 5.32
CA LYS A 302 -9.61 12.34 6.44
C LYS A 302 -9.85 10.83 6.62
N TYR A 303 -9.72 10.04 5.55
CA TYR A 303 -9.86 8.58 5.57
C TYR A 303 -8.55 7.82 5.89
N ILE A 304 -7.40 8.49 5.93
CA ILE A 304 -6.08 7.82 6.04
C ILE A 304 -5.93 7.01 7.35
N GLY A 305 -6.62 7.43 8.41
CA GLY A 305 -6.65 6.72 9.70
C GLY A 305 -7.28 5.34 9.56
N ILE A 306 -8.48 5.27 8.98
CA ILE A 306 -9.22 4.03 8.74
C ILE A 306 -8.45 3.10 7.79
N LEU A 307 -7.86 3.66 6.74
CA LEU A 307 -7.13 2.92 5.70
C LEU A 307 -5.78 2.34 6.18
N LEU A 308 -5.13 2.95 7.19
CA LEU A 308 -3.86 2.48 7.77
C LEU A 308 -4.01 1.76 9.12
N ASP A 309 -5.23 1.55 9.62
CA ASP A 309 -5.47 0.68 10.78
C ASP A 309 -5.65 -0.80 10.38
N GLN A 310 -5.97 -1.06 9.11
CA GLN A 310 -6.09 -2.40 8.54
C GLN A 310 -4.76 -3.18 8.57
N PRO A 311 -4.77 -4.52 8.79
CA PRO A 311 -3.54 -5.31 8.94
C PRO A 311 -2.70 -5.34 7.65
N GLY A 312 -1.37 -5.33 7.81
CA GLY A 312 -0.44 -5.27 6.66
C GLY A 312 -0.28 -3.87 6.08
N ASN A 313 -0.63 -2.84 6.86
CA ASN A 313 -0.33 -1.43 6.58
C ASN A 313 1.19 -1.13 6.64
N PHE A 314 1.57 0.10 6.29
CA PHE A 314 2.97 0.56 6.29
C PHE A 314 3.67 0.46 7.66
N ILE A 315 2.95 0.64 8.78
CA ILE A 315 3.55 0.54 10.12
C ILE A 315 3.88 -0.92 10.43
N ASP A 316 3.06 -1.88 10.01
CA ASP A 316 3.31 -3.31 10.21
C ASP A 316 4.49 -3.81 9.37
N TRP A 317 4.59 -3.41 8.10
CA TRP A 317 5.80 -3.69 7.30
C TRP A 317 7.05 -2.99 7.86
N CYS A 318 6.92 -1.84 8.52
CA CYS A 318 8.04 -1.22 9.24
C CYS A 318 8.44 -2.04 10.47
N LYS A 319 7.50 -2.57 11.27
CA LYS A 319 7.80 -3.48 12.39
C LYS A 319 8.49 -4.75 11.89
N HIS A 320 7.99 -5.33 10.79
CA HIS A 320 8.56 -6.52 10.17
C HIS A 320 9.97 -6.28 9.61
N LEU A 321 10.30 -5.05 9.21
CA LEU A 321 11.67 -4.68 8.83
C LEU A 321 12.63 -4.58 10.04
N MET A 322 12.15 -4.29 11.26
CA MET A 322 13.03 -4.00 12.41
C MET A 322 14.05 -5.11 12.75
N PRO A 323 13.73 -6.42 12.73
CA PRO A 323 14.71 -7.48 12.97
C PRO A 323 15.85 -7.52 11.93
N TYR A 324 15.63 -6.99 10.73
CA TYR A 324 16.58 -7.02 9.61
C TYR A 324 17.30 -5.68 9.41
N ASP A 325 16.63 -4.55 9.65
CA ASP A 325 17.18 -3.19 9.54
C ASP A 325 16.36 -2.16 10.37
N ASP A 326 16.49 -2.24 11.69
CA ASP A 326 15.92 -1.28 12.66
C ASP A 326 16.20 0.19 12.28
N VAL A 327 17.39 0.48 11.76
CA VAL A 327 17.82 1.84 11.41
C VAL A 327 17.05 2.39 10.21
N ILE A 328 16.77 1.58 9.18
CA ILE A 328 15.91 2.00 8.07
C ILE A 328 14.43 1.94 8.47
N ALA A 329 13.98 0.94 9.23
CA ALA A 329 12.60 0.87 9.74
C ALA A 329 12.21 2.16 10.49
N LYS A 330 13.06 2.61 11.43
CA LYS A 330 12.85 3.87 12.18
C LYS A 330 12.90 5.12 11.30
N LYS A 331 13.68 5.11 10.21
CA LYS A 331 13.70 6.20 9.21
C LYS A 331 12.43 6.23 8.35
N GLN A 332 11.87 5.07 8.00
CA GLN A 332 10.62 4.97 7.25
C GLN A 332 9.41 5.40 8.10
N LEU A 333 9.38 5.01 9.38
CA LEU A 333 8.40 5.52 10.35
C LEU A 333 8.51 7.04 10.54
N ASP A 334 9.73 7.57 10.71
CA ASP A 334 9.96 9.02 10.79
C ASP A 334 9.51 9.79 9.53
N LEU A 335 9.68 9.19 8.34
CA LEU A 335 9.17 9.74 7.09
C LEU A 335 7.63 9.80 7.07
N LEU A 336 6.95 8.73 7.52
CA LEU A 336 5.49 8.71 7.67
C LEU A 336 5.02 9.79 8.66
N VAL A 337 5.63 9.87 9.84
CA VAL A 337 5.30 10.88 10.88
C VAL A 337 5.42 12.30 10.33
N ARG A 338 6.54 12.62 9.65
CA ARG A 338 6.74 13.93 9.03
C ARG A 338 5.75 14.21 7.91
N HIS A 339 5.43 13.22 7.08
CA HIS A 339 4.48 13.41 5.98
C HIS A 339 3.05 13.62 6.47
N LEU A 340 2.54 12.78 7.38
CA LEU A 340 1.19 12.93 7.96
C LEU A 340 1.05 14.29 8.67
N THR A 341 2.04 14.67 9.49
CA THR A 341 2.02 15.95 10.22
C THR A 341 2.07 17.15 9.27
N PHE A 342 2.89 17.08 8.20
CA PHE A 342 2.96 18.14 7.20
C PHE A 342 1.64 18.29 6.43
N THR A 343 1.06 17.18 5.96
CA THR A 343 -0.15 17.27 5.13
C THR A 343 -1.38 17.65 5.96
N VAL A 344 -1.52 17.18 7.21
CA VAL A 344 -2.66 17.61 8.04
C VAL A 344 -2.60 19.11 8.36
N ASN A 345 -1.41 19.67 8.57
CA ASN A 345 -1.20 21.11 8.77
C ASN A 345 -1.34 21.95 7.47
N LYS A 346 -1.40 21.31 6.30
CA LYS A 346 -1.60 21.93 4.97
C LYS A 346 -3.09 22.03 4.62
N VAL A 347 -3.94 21.16 5.16
CA VAL A 347 -5.40 21.23 5.00
C VAL A 347 -5.93 22.29 5.96
N ALA A 348 -6.51 23.37 5.42
CA ALA A 348 -6.83 24.58 6.20
C ALA A 348 -7.81 24.31 7.36
N THR A 349 -8.82 23.49 7.12
CA THR A 349 -9.81 23.01 8.10
C THR A 349 -10.37 21.67 7.64
N PHE A 350 -10.76 20.81 8.58
CA PHE A 350 -11.63 19.66 8.34
C PHE A 350 -13.02 19.96 8.91
N ASP A 351 -14.08 19.49 8.27
CA ASP A 351 -15.47 19.69 8.72
C ASP A 351 -15.77 19.04 10.08
N ASN A 352 -14.94 18.07 10.48
CA ASN A 352 -14.96 17.42 11.79
C ASN A 352 -13.54 17.38 12.37
N PRO A 353 -13.27 17.97 13.56
CA PRO A 353 -11.95 18.00 14.19
C PRO A 353 -11.42 16.60 14.58
N LEU A 354 -12.29 15.59 14.64
CA LEU A 354 -11.91 14.19 14.88
C LEU A 354 -10.96 13.66 13.80
N HIS A 355 -11.11 14.10 12.54
CA HIS A 355 -10.21 13.68 11.47
C HIS A 355 -8.76 14.14 11.74
N THR A 356 -8.58 15.39 12.17
CA THR A 356 -7.27 15.93 12.59
C THR A 356 -6.70 15.14 13.76
N MET A 357 -7.53 14.83 14.77
CA MET A 357 -7.13 14.03 15.93
C MET A 357 -6.70 12.60 15.53
N ALA A 358 -7.46 11.93 14.66
CA ALA A 358 -7.15 10.58 14.19
C ALA A 358 -5.83 10.55 13.40
N ILE A 359 -5.58 11.52 12.52
CA ILE A 359 -4.34 11.62 11.74
C ILE A 359 -3.12 11.88 12.66
N HIS A 360 -3.24 12.76 13.64
CA HIS A 360 -2.19 12.96 14.63
C HIS A 360 -1.99 11.75 15.54
N THR A 361 -3.06 11.02 15.89
CA THR A 361 -2.98 9.78 16.69
C THR A 361 -2.25 8.69 15.92
N LEU A 362 -2.51 8.54 14.62
CA LEU A 362 -1.76 7.65 13.73
C LEU A 362 -0.28 8.05 13.62
N ALA A 363 0.01 9.36 13.50
CA ALA A 363 1.38 9.85 13.55
C ALA A 363 2.05 9.59 14.92
N LEU A 364 1.31 9.58 16.02
CA LEU A 364 1.83 9.23 17.35
C LEU A 364 2.06 7.71 17.49
N LYS A 365 1.16 6.87 16.96
CA LYS A 365 1.29 5.41 16.83
C LYS A 365 2.57 5.04 16.07
N ALA A 366 2.84 5.71 14.94
CA ALA A 366 4.10 5.57 14.20
C ALA A 366 5.32 6.13 14.97
N SER A 367 5.15 7.27 15.67
CA SER A 367 6.23 7.90 16.46
C SER A 367 6.75 7.01 17.59
N ALA A 368 5.87 6.26 18.27
CA ALA A 368 6.24 5.34 19.34
C ALA A 368 7.28 4.31 18.89
N HIS A 369 7.18 3.82 17.66
CA HIS A 369 8.10 2.85 17.06
C HIS A 369 9.43 3.48 16.57
N THR A 370 9.58 4.81 16.55
CA THR A 370 10.84 5.46 16.10
C THR A 370 11.97 5.41 17.14
N GLY A 371 11.65 5.17 18.42
CA GLY A 371 12.61 5.28 19.53
C GLY A 371 13.08 6.70 19.86
N LYS A 372 12.54 7.75 19.21
CA LYS A 372 12.93 9.16 19.41
C LYS A 372 12.24 9.84 20.60
N LEU A 373 11.21 9.22 21.17
CA LEU A 373 10.38 9.79 22.23
C LEU A 373 10.30 8.81 23.41
N SER A 374 10.39 9.33 24.62
CA SER A 374 10.09 8.56 25.84
C SER A 374 8.58 8.30 25.96
N SER A 375 8.19 7.26 26.69
CA SER A 375 6.79 6.95 26.98
C SER A 375 6.05 8.14 27.60
N GLN A 376 6.70 8.89 28.50
CA GLN A 376 6.16 10.13 29.05
C GLN A 376 5.88 11.18 27.95
N SER A 377 6.83 11.41 27.04
CA SER A 377 6.62 12.39 25.95
C SER A 377 5.54 11.94 24.96
N LEU A 378 5.32 10.64 24.79
CA LEU A 378 4.19 10.10 24.02
C LEU A 378 2.86 10.38 24.73
N CYS A 379 2.76 10.11 26.03
CA CYS A 379 1.56 10.41 26.83
C CYS A 379 1.26 11.93 26.87
N ASP A 380 2.27 12.77 27.09
CA ASP A 380 2.14 14.23 27.08
C ASP A 380 1.59 14.75 25.75
N ARG A 381 2.04 14.17 24.62
CA ARG A 381 1.53 14.50 23.28
C ARG A 381 0.10 14.03 23.10
N PHE A 382 -0.24 12.81 23.53
CA PHE A 382 -1.59 12.26 23.45
C PHE A 382 -2.60 13.11 24.23
N MET A 383 -2.29 13.48 25.47
CA MET A 383 -3.14 14.35 26.29
C MET A 383 -3.34 15.73 25.66
N ARG A 384 -2.30 16.32 25.05
CA ARG A 384 -2.43 17.60 24.31
C ARG A 384 -3.34 17.48 23.08
N LEU A 385 -3.31 16.35 22.37
CA LEU A 385 -4.21 16.09 21.25
C LEU A 385 -5.67 15.99 21.71
N ILE A 386 -5.94 15.28 22.81
CA ILE A 386 -7.29 15.22 23.42
C ILE A 386 -7.77 16.62 23.80
N ILE A 387 -6.97 17.38 24.56
CA ILE A 387 -7.36 18.74 25.01
C ILE A 387 -7.63 19.68 23.83
N THR A 388 -6.87 19.53 22.73
CA THR A 388 -7.06 20.31 21.51
C THR A 388 -8.32 19.90 20.75
N TYR A 389 -8.61 18.59 20.67
CA TYR A 389 -9.85 18.08 20.10
C TYR A 389 -11.08 18.58 20.87
N GLU A 390 -11.09 18.42 22.20
CA GLU A 390 -12.18 18.86 23.07
C GLU A 390 -12.46 20.36 22.92
N LYS A 391 -11.40 21.18 22.90
CA LYS A 391 -11.54 22.63 22.67
C LYS A 391 -12.19 22.91 21.30
N ASN A 392 -11.69 22.30 20.24
CA ASN A 392 -12.18 22.52 18.89
C ASN A 392 -13.64 22.03 18.72
N ALA A 393 -14.01 20.93 19.36
CA ALA A 393 -15.39 20.42 19.39
C ALA A 393 -16.35 21.34 20.15
N GLN A 394 -15.88 22.01 21.22
CA GLN A 394 -16.67 23.02 21.94
C GLN A 394 -16.75 24.37 21.21
N GLU A 395 -15.80 24.68 20.33
CA GLU A 395 -15.83 25.88 19.47
C GLU A 395 -16.71 25.67 18.23
N GLY A 396 -16.81 24.44 17.70
CA GLY A 396 -17.67 24.09 16.56
C GLY A 396 -19.16 23.84 16.87
N ASN A 397 -19.56 23.88 18.15
CA ASN A 397 -20.95 23.72 18.60
C ASN A 397 -21.57 25.07 19.04
N LYS A 398 -21.17 26.19 18.39
CA LYS A 398 -21.61 27.56 18.67
C LYS A 398 -21.94 28.31 17.38
#